data_AF-A0A1T1D6K8-F1
#
_entry.id   AF-A0A1T1D6K8-F1
#
_cell.length_a   1.000
_cell.length_b   1.000
_cell.length_c   1.000
_cell.angle_alpha   90.00
_cell.angle_beta   90.00
_cell.angle_gamma   90.00
#
_symmetry.space_group_name_H-M   'P 1'
#
loop_
_entity.id
_entity.type
_entity.pdbx_description
1 polymer ?
#
loop_
_entity_poly.entity_id
_entity_poly.type
_entity_poly.pdbx_seq_one_letter_code
_entity_poly.pdbx_strand_id
1 'polypeptide(L)'
;MLLGIPGLLAPAGLVAAPTALLLGGLSLLHAAPAAAQAQLPERFRLTSLTLSVGGSPVTLTPSFTPATNLFYRATVDYDATSISVTASWSGSKAVLASSKDWRDLTAPFLSEEAFASSGSSVSLNLKAGGVTGINLSVDTTTTYNITIHRRPSTDATLSGLTASTSTSASGTFTALTLDTFAAGTTAYTATVANERTHVKLTPTVNDSNATVKVGKGTSLTAVTSGSASGAISLQVGANAITVKVTAQDGSTTKTYTVTVTREGPPTVSFQLNTILLVESEEDEPEEVVVELSKALSESATVEVRVRTGGTATENVGLQAVHQDAHLRCGGDGDNDRGNCGGGHEGRER
;
A
#
# COMPACT_ATOMS: atom_id res chain seq x y z
N MET A 1 -33.26 -54.08 17.62
CA MET A 1 -34.27 -54.77 18.46
C MET A 1 -35.33 -53.71 18.72
N LEU A 2 -36.54 -53.65 18.14
CA LEU A 2 -37.52 -54.58 17.53
C LEU A 2 -38.08 -53.89 16.25
N LEU A 3 -38.23 -54.56 15.09
CA LEU A 3 -39.47 -55.13 14.50
C LEU A 3 -40.67 -54.16 14.44
N GLY A 4 -41.46 -53.94 13.38
CA GLY A 4 -41.57 -54.49 12.02
C GLY A 4 -43.02 -54.29 11.48
N ILE A 5 -43.20 -53.74 10.25
CA ILE A 5 -44.05 -54.19 9.10
C ILE A 5 -45.58 -54.42 9.33
N PRO A 6 -46.54 -54.25 8.37
CA PRO A 6 -46.84 -53.18 7.37
C PRO A 6 -48.37 -52.92 7.12
N GLY A 7 -48.70 -52.00 6.20
CA GLY A 7 -49.66 -52.14 5.09
C GLY A 7 -51.16 -52.49 5.30
N LEU A 8 -52.05 -51.72 4.64
CA LEU A 8 -52.77 -52.11 3.40
C LEU A 8 -54.26 -51.65 3.30
N LEU A 9 -54.61 -51.12 2.11
CA LEU A 9 -55.88 -51.18 1.37
C LEU A 9 -57.07 -50.20 1.63
N ALA A 10 -57.49 -49.57 0.53
CA ALA A 10 -58.68 -48.75 0.26
C ALA A 10 -59.91 -49.66 -0.06
N PRO A 11 -60.99 -49.25 -0.79
CA PRO A 11 -61.71 -47.97 -0.98
C PRO A 11 -63.28 -48.14 -0.85
N ALA A 12 -64.04 -47.10 -1.24
CA ALA A 12 -65.37 -47.14 -1.92
C ALA A 12 -66.67 -46.73 -1.15
N GLY A 13 -67.56 -46.05 -1.90
CA GLY A 13 -68.96 -45.71 -1.59
C GLY A 13 -69.26 -44.25 -1.97
N LEU A 14 -69.81 -43.84 -3.13
CA LEU A 14 -70.93 -44.28 -3.99
C LEU A 14 -72.34 -43.82 -3.52
N VAL A 15 -72.94 -42.91 -4.32
CA VAL A 15 -74.38 -42.77 -4.70
C VAL A 15 -75.35 -42.13 -3.68
N ALA A 16 -75.84 -40.91 -3.96
CA ALA A 16 -77.15 -40.53 -4.55
C ALA A 16 -78.24 -40.31 -3.47
N ALA A 17 -79.29 -39.50 -3.62
CA ALA A 17 -80.05 -39.08 -4.78
C ALA A 17 -80.91 -37.83 -4.42
N PRO A 18 -81.69 -37.26 -5.38
CA PRO A 18 -82.27 -35.91 -5.37
C PRO A 18 -83.79 -35.89 -5.13
N THR A 19 -84.40 -34.71 -5.01
CA THR A 19 -85.77 -34.27 -5.46
C THR A 19 -86.21 -33.06 -4.62
N ALA A 20 -87.10 -32.13 -5.01
CA ALA A 20 -87.56 -31.49 -6.24
C ALA A 20 -88.69 -30.53 -5.77
N LEU A 21 -88.85 -29.32 -6.34
CA LEU A 21 -90.13 -28.57 -6.55
C LEU A 21 -89.77 -27.11 -6.93
N LEU A 22 -89.96 -26.61 -8.16
CA LEU A 22 -91.13 -26.31 -9.01
C LEU A 22 -91.64 -24.85 -8.94
N LEU A 23 -91.42 -24.16 -10.08
CA LEU A 23 -92.23 -23.14 -10.79
C LEU A 23 -92.51 -21.74 -10.23
N GLY A 24 -92.15 -20.74 -11.06
CA GLY A 24 -93.10 -19.73 -11.55
C GLY A 24 -92.60 -18.28 -11.56
N GLY A 25 -92.43 -17.66 -12.76
CA GLY A 25 -92.36 -16.19 -12.85
C GLY A 25 -91.68 -15.59 -14.09
N LEU A 26 -92.47 -15.42 -15.16
CA LEU A 26 -92.49 -14.31 -16.14
C LEU A 26 -91.22 -13.49 -16.47
N SER A 27 -90.85 -13.53 -17.74
CA SER A 27 -89.90 -12.64 -18.42
C SER A 27 -90.26 -11.15 -18.29
N LEU A 28 -89.32 -10.36 -17.79
CA LEU A 28 -89.16 -8.94 -18.11
C LEU A 28 -87.71 -8.73 -18.55
N LEU A 29 -87.55 -8.61 -19.87
CA LEU A 29 -86.31 -8.25 -20.54
C LEU A 29 -85.93 -6.81 -20.14
N HIS A 30 -85.12 -6.68 -19.10
CA HIS A 30 -84.37 -5.45 -18.83
C HIS A 30 -82.92 -5.69 -19.24
N ALA A 31 -82.45 -4.91 -20.20
CA ALA A 31 -81.05 -4.83 -20.55
C ALA A 31 -80.23 -4.54 -19.28
N ALA A 32 -79.33 -5.46 -18.91
CA ALA A 32 -78.34 -5.22 -17.87
C ALA A 32 -77.43 -4.06 -18.31
N PRO A 33 -77.09 -3.11 -17.43
CA PRO A 33 -76.27 -1.98 -17.82
C PRO A 33 -74.87 -2.48 -18.18
N ALA A 34 -74.43 -2.14 -19.38
CA ALA A 34 -73.00 -2.11 -19.69
C ALA A 34 -72.37 -0.99 -18.88
N ALA A 35 -71.60 -1.33 -17.84
CA ALA A 35 -70.40 -0.60 -17.36
C ALA A 35 -70.06 -1.01 -15.92
N ALA A 36 -69.03 -1.83 -15.79
CA ALA A 36 -67.91 -1.61 -14.88
C ALA A 36 -66.94 -2.78 -15.11
N GLN A 37 -66.10 -2.67 -16.13
CA GLN A 37 -64.87 -3.45 -16.13
C GLN A 37 -64.14 -3.05 -14.85
N ALA A 38 -64.03 -3.97 -13.88
CA ALA A 38 -63.19 -3.78 -12.72
C ALA A 38 -61.76 -3.60 -13.24
N GLN A 39 -61.32 -2.35 -13.36
CA GLN A 39 -59.94 -2.00 -13.64
C GLN A 39 -59.13 -2.64 -12.51
N LEU A 40 -58.30 -3.64 -12.86
CA LEU A 40 -57.32 -4.23 -11.95
C LEU A 40 -56.63 -3.08 -11.22
N PRO A 41 -56.47 -3.12 -9.88
CA PRO A 41 -55.91 -2.00 -9.16
C PRO A 41 -54.57 -1.66 -9.80
N GLU A 42 -54.40 -0.39 -10.21
CA GLU A 42 -53.11 0.07 -10.71
C GLU A 42 -52.09 -0.28 -9.63
N ARG A 43 -51.20 -1.23 -9.92
CA ARG A 43 -50.14 -1.57 -8.98
C ARG A 43 -49.31 -0.30 -8.79
N PHE A 44 -49.15 0.13 -7.55
CA PHE A 44 -48.27 1.24 -7.20
C PHE A 44 -46.88 0.88 -7.70
N ARG A 45 -46.37 1.65 -8.66
CA ARG A 45 -45.10 1.38 -9.34
C ARG A 45 -44.29 2.65 -9.41
N LEU A 46 -42.98 2.48 -9.50
CA LEU A 46 -42.12 3.59 -9.91
C LEU A 46 -42.42 3.93 -11.38
N THR A 47 -42.62 5.21 -11.66
CA THR A 47 -42.79 5.77 -13.01
C THR A 47 -41.47 6.29 -13.57
N SER A 48 -40.56 6.73 -12.70
CA SER A 48 -39.18 7.07 -13.05
C SER A 48 -38.22 6.68 -11.92
N LEU A 49 -37.00 6.35 -12.31
CA LEU A 49 -35.88 6.16 -11.41
C LEU A 49 -34.63 6.71 -12.09
N THR A 50 -34.01 7.70 -11.47
CA THR A 50 -32.74 8.26 -11.92
C THR A 50 -31.74 8.24 -10.78
N LEU A 51 -30.48 7.99 -11.14
CA LEU A 51 -29.36 7.97 -10.22
C LEU A 51 -28.38 9.05 -10.65
N SER A 52 -27.74 9.71 -9.69
CA SER A 52 -26.65 10.64 -9.99
C SER A 52 -25.58 10.66 -8.90
N VAL A 53 -24.35 10.98 -9.29
CA VAL A 53 -23.20 11.22 -8.40
C VAL A 53 -22.66 12.60 -8.72
N GLY A 54 -22.62 13.50 -7.73
CA GLY A 54 -22.16 14.89 -7.95
C GLY A 54 -22.93 15.63 -9.06
N GLY A 55 -24.20 15.29 -9.28
CA GLY A 55 -25.03 15.84 -10.37
C GLY A 55 -24.85 15.16 -11.74
N SER A 56 -23.89 14.26 -11.90
CA SER A 56 -23.71 13.49 -13.14
C SER A 56 -24.61 12.26 -13.14
N PRO A 57 -25.38 12.00 -14.22
CA PRO A 57 -26.31 10.87 -14.27
C PRO A 57 -25.57 9.52 -14.32
N VAL A 58 -26.12 8.53 -13.62
CA VAL A 58 -25.62 7.15 -13.62
C VAL A 58 -26.63 6.25 -14.32
N THR A 59 -26.16 5.50 -15.32
CA THR A 59 -27.01 4.64 -16.14
C THR A 59 -27.38 3.35 -15.41
N LEU A 60 -28.67 2.98 -15.50
CA LEU A 60 -29.18 1.69 -15.02
C LEU A 60 -29.05 0.62 -16.10
N THR A 61 -28.68 -0.58 -15.67
CA THR A 61 -28.64 -1.80 -16.49
C THR A 61 -29.52 -2.87 -15.83
N PRO A 62 -30.57 -3.37 -16.53
CA PRO A 62 -31.06 -2.89 -17.82
C PRO A 62 -31.68 -1.48 -17.70
N SER A 63 -31.98 -0.86 -18.84
CA SER A 63 -32.74 0.40 -18.88
C SER A 63 -34.03 0.27 -18.08
N PHE A 64 -34.43 1.35 -17.42
CA PHE A 64 -35.53 1.33 -16.46
C PHE A 64 -36.87 0.91 -17.10
N THR A 65 -37.33 -0.30 -16.77
CA THR A 65 -38.56 -0.92 -17.26
C THR A 65 -39.38 -1.47 -16.08
N PRO A 66 -39.99 -0.59 -15.27
CA PRO A 66 -40.58 -0.93 -13.96
C PRO A 66 -41.80 -1.85 -14.03
N ALA A 67 -42.35 -2.06 -15.22
CA ALA A 67 -43.44 -3.00 -15.47
C ALA A 67 -42.96 -4.46 -15.40
N THR A 68 -41.76 -4.72 -15.92
CA THR A 68 -41.23 -6.07 -16.16
C THR A 68 -39.98 -6.39 -15.36
N ASN A 69 -39.30 -5.38 -14.80
CA ASN A 69 -38.07 -5.58 -14.05
C ASN A 69 -38.08 -4.93 -12.66
N LEU A 70 -37.64 -5.71 -11.68
CA LEU A 70 -37.47 -5.33 -10.29
C LEU A 70 -36.01 -5.29 -9.85
N PHE A 71 -35.06 -5.68 -10.72
CA PHE A 71 -33.64 -5.77 -10.41
C PHE A 71 -32.81 -4.93 -11.36
N TYR A 72 -32.09 -3.96 -10.82
CA TYR A 72 -31.24 -3.05 -11.60
C TYR A 72 -29.81 -3.05 -11.08
N ARG A 73 -28.88 -2.70 -11.98
CA ARG A 73 -27.47 -2.51 -11.65
C ARG A 73 -27.02 -1.15 -12.14
N ALA A 74 -26.10 -0.54 -11.41
CA ALA A 74 -25.37 0.63 -11.87
C ALA A 74 -23.91 0.50 -11.45
N THR A 75 -23.03 1.13 -12.22
CA THR A 75 -21.59 1.17 -11.94
C THR A 75 -21.18 2.61 -11.77
N VAL A 76 -20.42 2.89 -10.72
CA VAL A 76 -19.88 4.21 -10.42
C VAL A 76 -18.38 4.11 -10.19
N ASP A 77 -17.66 5.22 -10.39
CA ASP A 77 -16.21 5.26 -10.16
C ASP A 77 -15.86 5.30 -8.67
N TYR A 78 -14.58 5.08 -8.36
CA TYR A 78 -14.09 4.81 -7.02
C TYR A 78 -14.29 5.96 -6.01
N ASP A 79 -14.38 7.18 -6.53
CA ASP A 79 -14.55 8.45 -5.83
C ASP A 79 -16.01 8.74 -5.45
N ALA A 80 -16.97 7.98 -5.98
CA ALA A 80 -18.37 8.06 -5.59
C ALA A 80 -18.59 7.56 -4.15
N THR A 81 -18.57 8.47 -3.17
CA THR A 81 -18.84 8.17 -1.75
C THR A 81 -20.32 8.08 -1.43
N SER A 82 -21.16 8.78 -2.19
CA SER A 82 -22.61 8.75 -2.08
C SER A 82 -23.27 8.74 -3.47
N ILE A 83 -24.55 8.40 -3.50
CA ILE A 83 -25.39 8.44 -4.69
C ILE A 83 -26.71 9.13 -4.37
N SER A 84 -27.13 10.03 -5.24
CA SER A 84 -28.46 10.62 -5.18
C SER A 84 -29.42 9.74 -5.99
N VAL A 85 -30.41 9.18 -5.30
CA VAL A 85 -31.50 8.41 -5.89
C VAL A 85 -32.69 9.31 -6.02
N THR A 86 -33.25 9.46 -7.22
CA THR A 86 -34.48 10.22 -7.46
C THR A 86 -35.52 9.29 -8.05
N ALA A 87 -36.67 9.18 -7.39
CA ALA A 87 -37.72 8.26 -7.77
C ALA A 87 -39.06 9.00 -7.90
N SER A 88 -39.81 8.71 -8.95
CA SER A 88 -41.21 9.11 -9.07
C SER A 88 -42.09 7.87 -9.09
N TRP A 89 -43.29 7.98 -8.54
CA TRP A 89 -44.25 6.87 -8.44
C TRP A 89 -45.69 7.37 -8.63
N SER A 90 -46.57 6.44 -8.98
CA SER A 90 -48.02 6.67 -9.00
C SER A 90 -48.63 6.45 -7.61
N GLY A 91 -49.61 7.29 -7.24
CA GLY A 91 -50.38 7.17 -6.00
C GLY A 91 -49.79 7.85 -4.75
N SER A 92 -50.44 7.67 -3.60
CA SER A 92 -50.25 8.51 -2.39
C SER A 92 -49.31 7.97 -1.31
N LYS A 93 -48.70 6.80 -1.49
CA LYS A 93 -47.81 6.19 -0.48
C LYS A 93 -46.37 6.64 -0.66
N ALA A 94 -45.67 6.91 0.44
CA ALA A 94 -44.25 7.24 0.42
C ALA A 94 -43.41 6.02 0.01
N VAL A 95 -42.38 6.24 -0.81
CA VAL A 95 -41.37 5.24 -1.10
C VAL A 95 -40.29 5.30 -0.02
N LEU A 96 -39.90 4.14 0.51
CA LEU A 96 -38.77 4.02 1.42
C LEU A 96 -37.54 3.60 0.63
N ALA A 97 -36.44 4.34 0.77
CA ALA A 97 -35.14 3.93 0.31
C ALA A 97 -34.33 3.39 1.48
N SER A 98 -33.82 2.17 1.33
CA SER A 98 -32.88 1.62 2.29
C SER A 98 -31.66 1.06 1.56
N SER A 99 -30.47 1.33 2.08
CA SER A 99 -29.22 0.82 1.51
C SER A 99 -28.58 -0.20 2.45
N LYS A 100 -28.12 -1.32 1.91
CA LYS A 100 -27.52 -2.43 2.66
C LYS A 100 -26.29 -2.97 1.93
N ASP A 101 -25.36 -3.58 2.65
CA ASP A 101 -24.36 -4.43 1.99
C ASP A 101 -25.07 -5.64 1.36
N TRP A 102 -25.06 -5.72 0.02
CA TRP A 102 -25.75 -6.80 -0.70
C TRP A 102 -25.20 -8.19 -0.35
N ARG A 103 -23.94 -8.29 0.09
CA ARG A 103 -23.28 -9.58 0.38
C ARG A 103 -23.51 -10.07 1.81
N ASP A 104 -24.02 -9.21 2.68
CA ASP A 104 -24.23 -9.53 4.09
C ASP A 104 -25.64 -9.14 4.53
N LEU A 105 -26.53 -10.13 4.54
CA LEU A 105 -27.91 -9.97 5.01
C LEU A 105 -27.99 -9.71 6.53
N THR A 106 -26.88 -9.76 7.27
CA THR A 106 -26.81 -9.39 8.69
C THR A 106 -26.28 -7.97 8.93
N ALA A 107 -25.72 -7.31 7.91
CA ALA A 107 -25.23 -5.93 8.04
C ALA A 107 -26.39 -4.94 8.29
N PRO A 108 -26.21 -3.92 9.17
CA PRO A 108 -27.19 -2.87 9.38
C PRO A 108 -27.40 -2.04 8.10
N PHE A 109 -28.58 -1.43 7.96
CA PHE A 109 -28.82 -0.47 6.88
C PHE A 109 -27.86 0.72 7.02
N LEU A 110 -27.20 1.09 5.92
CA LEU A 110 -26.28 2.25 5.88
C LEU A 110 -27.04 3.58 5.97
N SER A 111 -28.30 3.58 5.52
CA SER A 111 -29.26 4.67 5.63
C SER A 111 -30.66 4.11 5.34
N GLU A 112 -31.66 4.62 6.06
CA GLU A 112 -33.08 4.44 5.78
C GLU A 112 -33.70 5.84 5.69
N GLU A 113 -34.07 6.24 4.47
CA GLU A 113 -34.64 7.55 4.20
C GLU A 113 -35.93 7.39 3.41
N ALA A 114 -36.99 8.05 3.90
CA ALA A 114 -38.22 8.18 3.16
C ALA A 114 -38.08 9.32 2.15
N PHE A 115 -38.52 9.10 0.91
CA PHE A 115 -38.66 10.21 -0.03
C PHE A 115 -39.72 11.19 0.46
N ALA A 116 -39.39 12.49 0.48
CA ALA A 116 -40.32 13.53 0.92
C ALA A 116 -41.59 13.60 0.06
N SER A 117 -41.46 13.41 -1.26
CA SER A 117 -42.55 13.38 -2.24
C SER A 117 -42.12 12.70 -3.54
N SER A 118 -43.08 12.38 -4.41
CA SER A 118 -42.79 11.83 -5.75
C SER A 118 -41.91 12.80 -6.55
N GLY A 119 -40.79 12.30 -7.08
CA GLY A 119 -39.78 13.10 -7.78
C GLY A 119 -38.70 13.69 -6.86
N SER A 120 -38.78 13.47 -5.54
CA SER A 120 -37.72 13.88 -4.61
C SER A 120 -36.47 13.00 -4.75
N SER A 121 -35.34 13.53 -4.26
CA SER A 121 -34.07 12.82 -4.19
C SER A 121 -33.71 12.47 -2.75
N VAL A 122 -33.06 11.32 -2.57
CA VAL A 122 -32.50 10.83 -1.31
C VAL A 122 -31.02 10.54 -1.55
N SER A 123 -30.15 10.94 -0.62
CA SER A 123 -28.71 10.72 -0.73
C SER A 123 -28.30 9.52 0.11
N LEU A 124 -27.79 8.48 -0.53
CA LEU A 124 -27.39 7.25 0.15
C LEU A 124 -25.86 7.12 0.13
N ASN A 125 -25.27 6.73 1.26
CA ASN A 125 -23.85 6.45 1.32
C ASN A 125 -23.53 5.13 0.62
N LEU A 126 -22.43 5.12 -0.14
CA LEU A 126 -21.93 3.94 -0.83
C LEU A 126 -20.82 3.26 -0.03
N LYS A 127 -20.86 1.93 0.03
CA LYS A 127 -19.78 1.14 0.62
C LYS A 127 -18.47 1.35 -0.13
N ALA A 128 -17.37 1.47 0.61
CA ALA A 128 -16.04 1.55 0.04
C ALA A 128 -15.63 0.27 -0.71
N GLY A 129 -15.19 0.42 -1.96
CA GLY A 129 -14.59 -0.66 -2.76
C GLY A 129 -15.47 -1.90 -2.96
N GLY A 130 -16.79 -1.74 -3.02
CA GLY A 130 -17.71 -2.88 -3.02
C GLY A 130 -19.06 -2.64 -3.70
N VAL A 131 -20.01 -3.53 -3.37
CA VAL A 131 -21.38 -3.48 -3.89
C VAL A 131 -22.31 -2.95 -2.81
N THR A 132 -23.10 -1.93 -3.14
CA THR A 132 -24.17 -1.41 -2.27
C THR A 132 -25.51 -1.83 -2.86
N GLY A 133 -26.35 -2.52 -2.08
CA GLY A 133 -27.73 -2.80 -2.44
C GLY A 133 -28.64 -1.65 -1.99
N ILE A 134 -29.59 -1.24 -2.81
CA ILE A 134 -30.61 -0.24 -2.50
C ILE A 134 -31.97 -0.89 -2.76
N ASN A 135 -32.85 -0.86 -1.77
CA ASN A 135 -34.22 -1.32 -1.88
C ASN A 135 -35.16 -0.12 -1.89
N LEU A 136 -35.98 -0.03 -2.94
CA LEU A 136 -37.07 0.94 -3.05
C LEU A 136 -38.39 0.20 -2.97
N SER A 137 -39.05 0.28 -1.82
CA SER A 137 -40.35 -0.36 -1.59
C SER A 137 -41.48 0.64 -1.81
N VAL A 138 -42.39 0.31 -2.73
CA VAL A 138 -43.56 1.16 -3.08
C VAL A 138 -44.83 0.67 -2.39
N ASP A 139 -44.88 -0.64 -2.11
CA ASP A 139 -45.88 -1.29 -1.26
C ASP A 139 -45.25 -2.53 -0.56
N THR A 140 -46.07 -3.34 0.10
CA THR A 140 -45.60 -4.54 0.84
C THR A 140 -45.22 -5.72 -0.06
N THR A 141 -45.46 -5.62 -1.36
CA THR A 141 -45.30 -6.69 -2.35
C THR A 141 -44.34 -6.32 -3.48
N THR A 142 -44.06 -5.04 -3.66
CA THR A 142 -43.28 -4.49 -4.76
C THR A 142 -42.07 -3.73 -4.23
N THR A 143 -40.91 -4.37 -4.33
CA THR A 143 -39.61 -3.80 -4.02
C THR A 143 -38.72 -3.82 -5.26
N TYR A 144 -38.19 -2.66 -5.62
CA TYR A 144 -37.15 -2.52 -6.62
C TYR A 144 -35.78 -2.63 -5.95
N ASN A 145 -34.95 -3.55 -6.44
CA ASN A 145 -33.63 -3.84 -5.92
C ASN A 145 -32.60 -3.27 -6.89
N ILE A 146 -31.74 -2.39 -6.42
CA ILE A 146 -30.67 -1.78 -7.21
C ILE A 146 -29.33 -2.18 -6.59
N THR A 147 -28.42 -2.72 -7.38
CA THR A 147 -27.04 -2.99 -6.93
C THR A 147 -26.07 -2.01 -7.57
N ILE A 148 -25.44 -1.17 -6.76
CA ILE A 148 -24.40 -0.24 -7.19
C ILE A 148 -23.03 -0.91 -7.04
N HIS A 149 -22.29 -1.03 -8.14
CA HIS A 149 -20.92 -1.53 -8.16
C HIS A 149 -19.98 -0.32 -8.20
N ARG A 150 -19.25 -0.09 -7.11
CA ARG A 150 -18.20 0.92 -7.11
C ARG A 150 -16.92 0.31 -7.65
N ARG A 151 -16.37 0.88 -8.73
CA ARG A 151 -15.11 0.42 -9.31
C ARG A 151 -13.96 0.65 -8.33
N PRO A 152 -12.95 -0.23 -8.29
CA PRO A 152 -11.74 0.04 -7.54
C PRO A 152 -10.95 1.20 -8.17
N SER A 153 -10.22 1.94 -7.34
CA SER A 153 -9.36 3.04 -7.78
C SER A 153 -8.21 2.55 -8.66
N THR A 154 -7.89 3.35 -9.68
CA THR A 154 -6.72 3.16 -10.55
C THR A 154 -5.55 4.06 -10.16
N ASP A 155 -5.63 4.76 -9.03
CA ASP A 155 -4.58 5.66 -8.59
C ASP A 155 -3.40 4.88 -7.95
N ALA A 156 -2.31 4.77 -8.70
CA ALA A 156 -1.04 4.19 -8.25
C ALA A 156 0.00 5.28 -7.88
N THR A 157 -0.41 6.52 -7.59
CA THR A 157 0.54 7.59 -7.25
C THR A 157 0.96 7.58 -5.77
N LEU A 158 2.11 8.19 -5.47
CA LEU A 158 2.52 8.53 -4.12
C LEU A 158 2.07 9.96 -3.81
N SER A 159 1.69 10.22 -2.57
CA SER A 159 1.47 11.55 -2.00
C SER A 159 2.72 12.08 -1.27
N GLY A 160 3.68 11.20 -0.97
CA GLY A 160 4.98 11.59 -0.42
C GLY A 160 6.03 10.49 -0.53
N LEU A 161 7.30 10.88 -0.58
CA LEU A 161 8.45 9.97 -0.55
C LEU A 161 9.59 10.63 0.23
N THR A 162 10.01 10.01 1.33
CA THR A 162 11.17 10.46 2.11
C THR A 162 12.16 9.32 2.27
N ALA A 163 13.41 9.67 2.58
CA ALA A 163 14.49 8.71 2.79
C ALA A 163 15.20 8.99 4.11
N SER A 164 15.82 7.95 4.65
CA SER A 164 16.73 8.05 5.79
C SER A 164 17.84 7.03 5.65
N THR A 165 18.99 7.28 6.26
CA THR A 165 20.19 6.45 6.09
C THR A 165 20.81 6.12 7.43
N SER A 166 21.63 5.06 7.49
CA SER A 166 22.40 4.66 8.66
C SER A 166 23.76 4.06 8.30
N THR A 167 24.67 4.00 9.27
CA THR A 167 25.95 3.29 9.20
C THR A 167 25.81 1.78 9.49
N SER A 168 24.62 1.32 9.91
CA SER A 168 24.32 -0.08 10.20
C SER A 168 22.89 -0.46 9.76
N ALA A 169 22.63 -1.76 9.58
CA ALA A 169 21.31 -2.29 9.25
C ALA A 169 20.30 -2.10 10.40
N SER A 170 20.81 -2.06 11.64
CA SER A 170 20.07 -1.78 12.86
C SER A 170 20.63 -0.51 13.52
N GLY A 171 19.77 0.25 14.20
CA GLY A 171 20.15 1.49 14.88
C GLY A 171 19.43 2.72 14.36
N THR A 172 20.00 3.89 14.66
CA THR A 172 19.39 5.20 14.35
C THR A 172 19.57 5.54 12.88
N PHE A 173 18.45 5.86 12.22
CA PHE A 173 18.45 6.39 10.86
C PHE A 173 18.29 7.91 10.92
N THR A 174 19.12 8.62 10.17
CA THR A 174 19.04 10.09 10.02
C THR A 174 18.40 10.41 8.68
N ALA A 175 17.61 11.48 8.63
CA ALA A 175 16.96 11.93 7.40
C ALA A 175 17.98 12.11 6.26
N LEU A 176 17.60 11.66 5.06
CA LEU A 176 18.31 11.87 3.81
C LEU A 176 17.43 12.77 2.94
N THR A 177 17.96 13.91 2.54
CA THR A 177 17.28 14.81 1.61
C THR A 177 17.26 14.20 0.21
N LEU A 178 16.07 14.05 -0.34
CA LEU A 178 15.84 13.75 -1.76
C LEU A 178 15.51 15.06 -2.50
N ASP A 179 15.49 15.01 -3.83
CA ASP A 179 14.87 16.05 -4.65
C ASP A 179 13.42 16.33 -4.19
N THR A 180 12.93 17.55 -4.40
CA THR A 180 11.57 17.94 -4.00
C THR A 180 10.54 16.97 -4.59
N PHE A 181 9.73 16.37 -3.72
CA PHE A 181 8.77 15.38 -4.12
C PHE A 181 7.68 15.97 -5.04
N ALA A 182 7.41 15.26 -6.14
CA ALA A 182 6.28 15.52 -7.01
C ALA A 182 5.69 14.20 -7.51
N ALA A 183 4.37 14.02 -7.41
CA ALA A 183 3.70 12.75 -7.74
C ALA A 183 3.90 12.29 -9.21
N GLY A 184 4.18 13.23 -10.12
CA GLY A 184 4.51 12.94 -11.52
C GLY A 184 5.95 12.50 -11.75
N THR A 185 6.87 12.80 -10.83
CA THR A 185 8.30 12.49 -10.94
C THR A 185 8.57 11.08 -10.45
N THR A 186 9.11 10.22 -11.32
CA THR A 186 9.39 8.81 -11.03
C THR A 186 10.86 8.53 -10.74
N ALA A 187 11.76 9.50 -10.91
CA ALA A 187 13.19 9.35 -10.65
C ALA A 187 13.66 10.39 -9.63
N TYR A 188 14.32 9.94 -8.58
CA TYR A 188 14.87 10.75 -7.51
C TYR A 188 16.33 10.40 -7.28
N THR A 189 17.12 11.38 -6.88
CA THR A 189 18.54 11.17 -6.58
C THR A 189 18.92 11.65 -5.20
N ALA A 190 19.95 11.04 -4.62
CA ALA A 190 20.59 11.52 -3.41
C ALA A 190 22.02 10.98 -3.30
N THR A 191 22.88 11.70 -2.60
CA THR A 191 24.26 11.30 -2.33
C THR A 191 24.46 11.10 -0.84
N VAL A 192 25.24 10.09 -0.46
CA VAL A 192 25.58 9.78 0.93
C VAL A 192 27.08 9.59 1.09
N ALA A 193 27.62 10.03 2.22
CA ALA A 193 29.01 9.81 2.58
C ALA A 193 29.35 8.31 2.67
N ASN A 194 30.64 7.99 2.60
CA ASN A 194 31.12 6.61 2.55
C ASN A 194 30.68 5.77 3.76
N GLU A 195 30.59 6.32 4.98
CA GLU A 195 30.23 5.53 6.17
C GLU A 195 28.75 5.09 6.18
N ARG A 196 27.89 5.73 5.36
CA ARG A 196 26.46 5.41 5.28
C ARG A 196 26.24 4.16 4.43
N THR A 197 26.10 3.02 5.10
CA THR A 197 26.01 1.69 4.46
C THR A 197 24.58 1.25 4.17
N HIS A 198 23.57 1.89 4.77
CA HIS A 198 22.16 1.48 4.65
C HIS A 198 21.22 2.67 4.42
N VAL A 199 20.11 2.40 3.76
CA VAL A 199 19.02 3.36 3.53
C VAL A 199 17.65 2.72 3.77
N LYS A 200 16.68 3.53 4.17
CA LYS A 200 15.26 3.22 4.23
C LYS A 200 14.49 4.27 3.45
N LEU A 201 13.47 3.83 2.72
CA LEU A 201 12.51 4.71 2.08
C LEU A 201 11.18 4.64 2.82
N THR A 202 10.52 5.78 2.97
CA THR A 202 9.20 5.92 3.57
C THR A 202 8.24 6.47 2.51
N PRO A 203 7.67 5.59 1.67
CA PRO A 203 6.67 6.00 0.69
C PRO A 203 5.30 6.20 1.35
N THR A 204 4.55 7.19 0.89
CA THR A 204 3.15 7.42 1.26
C THR A 204 2.30 7.35 0.00
N VAL A 205 1.38 6.40 -0.08
CA VAL A 205 0.47 6.27 -1.23
C VAL A 205 -0.58 7.39 -1.23
N ASN A 206 -1.05 7.77 -2.41
CA ASN A 206 -2.13 8.76 -2.54
C ASN A 206 -3.50 8.15 -2.22
N ASP A 207 -3.80 6.99 -2.81
CA ASP A 207 -5.01 6.23 -2.49
C ASP A 207 -4.78 5.31 -1.29
N SER A 208 -5.62 5.41 -0.26
CA SER A 208 -5.49 4.63 0.98
C SER A 208 -5.66 3.12 0.80
N ASN A 209 -6.24 2.67 -0.32
CA ASN A 209 -6.40 1.26 -0.67
C ASN A 209 -5.29 0.75 -1.61
N ALA A 210 -4.38 1.61 -2.07
CA ALA A 210 -3.22 1.19 -2.85
C ALA A 210 -2.19 0.47 -1.96
N THR A 211 -1.41 -0.40 -2.57
CA THR A 211 -0.32 -1.12 -1.90
C THR A 211 1.03 -0.67 -2.43
N VAL A 212 2.05 -0.68 -1.58
CA VAL A 212 3.41 -0.30 -1.97
C VAL A 212 4.41 -1.36 -1.57
N LYS A 213 5.37 -1.63 -2.46
CA LYS A 213 6.52 -2.48 -2.20
C LYS A 213 7.81 -1.70 -2.44
N VAL A 214 8.80 -1.92 -1.59
CA VAL A 214 10.12 -1.27 -1.67
C VAL A 214 11.21 -2.32 -1.68
N GLY A 215 12.28 -2.09 -2.45
CA GLY A 215 13.45 -2.95 -2.43
C GLY A 215 14.45 -2.61 -3.53
N LYS A 216 15.42 -3.50 -3.74
CA LYS A 216 16.49 -3.33 -4.75
C LYS A 216 16.41 -4.48 -5.76
N GLY A 217 16.50 -4.16 -7.05
CA GLY A 217 16.37 -5.15 -8.13
C GLY A 217 14.98 -5.79 -8.15
N THR A 218 14.94 -7.14 -8.19
CA THR A 218 13.69 -7.93 -8.23
C THR A 218 13.12 -8.25 -6.83
N SER A 219 13.90 -8.03 -5.77
CA SER A 219 13.49 -8.29 -4.38
C SER A 219 12.73 -7.10 -3.81
N LEU A 220 11.40 -7.11 -3.94
CA LEU A 220 10.50 -6.07 -3.41
C LEU A 220 9.68 -6.61 -2.22
N THR A 221 9.73 -5.92 -1.09
CA THR A 221 8.98 -6.28 0.12
C THR A 221 7.82 -5.29 0.33
N ALA A 222 6.67 -5.78 0.77
CA ALA A 222 5.53 -4.92 1.10
C ALA A 222 5.86 -3.98 2.26
N VAL A 223 5.44 -2.72 2.14
CA VAL A 223 5.64 -1.67 3.14
C VAL A 223 4.30 -1.01 3.42
N THR A 224 4.02 -0.71 4.68
CA THR A 224 2.84 0.06 5.07
C THR A 224 3.03 1.52 4.64
N SER A 225 2.01 2.13 4.04
CA SER A 225 2.05 3.55 3.65
C SER A 225 2.46 4.44 4.83
N GLY A 226 3.35 5.40 4.59
CA GLY A 226 3.87 6.31 5.61
C GLY A 226 4.86 5.67 6.59
N SER A 227 5.17 4.37 6.44
CA SER A 227 6.16 3.67 7.26
C SER A 227 7.45 3.42 6.48
N ALA A 228 8.58 3.42 7.20
CA ALA A 228 9.88 3.14 6.60
C ALA A 228 9.98 1.67 6.17
N SER A 229 10.64 1.44 5.03
CA SER A 229 11.00 0.10 4.57
C SER A 229 11.96 -0.61 5.52
N GLY A 230 12.23 -1.89 5.25
CA GLY A 230 13.42 -2.55 5.78
C GLY A 230 14.70 -1.81 5.35
N ALA A 231 15.79 -1.99 6.10
CA ALA A 231 17.09 -1.42 5.76
C ALA A 231 17.63 -2.09 4.48
N ILE A 232 18.01 -1.27 3.50
CA ILE A 232 18.55 -1.71 2.21
C ILE A 232 20.04 -1.36 2.20
N SER A 233 20.90 -2.35 1.92
CA SER A 233 22.35 -2.16 1.87
C SER A 233 22.79 -1.40 0.61
N LEU A 234 23.76 -0.51 0.79
CA LEU A 234 24.34 0.32 -0.24
C LEU A 234 25.76 -0.15 -0.59
N GLN A 235 26.01 -0.34 -1.88
CA GLN A 235 27.36 -0.51 -2.44
C GLN A 235 27.96 0.87 -2.75
N VAL A 236 29.29 0.99 -2.76
CA VAL A 236 29.93 2.22 -3.26
C VAL A 236 29.50 2.45 -4.71
N GLY A 237 29.18 3.70 -5.05
CA GLY A 237 28.59 4.11 -6.32
C GLY A 237 27.06 4.16 -6.28
N ALA A 238 26.44 4.09 -7.46
CA ALA A 238 25.00 4.27 -7.63
C ALA A 238 24.21 3.01 -7.21
N ASN A 239 23.19 3.19 -6.37
CA ASN A 239 22.26 2.15 -5.94
C ASN A 239 20.84 2.54 -6.35
N ALA A 240 20.27 1.83 -7.33
CA ALA A 240 18.87 2.01 -7.73
C ALA A 240 17.93 1.24 -6.79
N ILE A 241 17.08 1.98 -6.08
CA ILE A 241 16.08 1.44 -5.15
C ILE A 241 14.70 1.67 -5.76
N THR A 242 13.92 0.62 -5.82
CA THR A 242 12.62 0.60 -6.48
C THR A 242 11.50 0.72 -5.44
N VAL A 243 10.55 1.61 -5.69
CA VAL A 243 9.28 1.73 -4.99
C VAL A 243 8.16 1.45 -6.00
N LYS A 244 7.50 0.31 -5.88
CA LYS A 244 6.39 -0.09 -6.76
C LYS A 244 5.07 0.10 -6.03
N VAL A 245 4.21 0.97 -6.56
CA VAL A 245 2.84 1.17 -6.10
C VAL A 245 1.89 0.40 -7.02
N THR A 246 0.94 -0.32 -6.43
CA THR A 246 -0.16 -0.99 -7.13
C THR A 246 -1.47 -0.38 -6.63
N ALA A 247 -2.30 0.12 -7.53
CA ALA A 247 -3.60 0.71 -7.19
C ALA A 247 -4.57 -0.35 -6.65
N GLN A 248 -5.73 0.09 -6.17
CA GLN A 248 -6.76 -0.78 -5.61
C GLN A 248 -7.29 -1.82 -6.63
N ASP A 249 -7.29 -1.48 -7.91
CA ASP A 249 -7.71 -2.39 -9.00
C ASP A 249 -6.80 -3.63 -9.15
N GLY A 250 -5.63 -3.64 -8.51
CA GLY A 250 -4.64 -4.71 -8.58
C GLY A 250 -3.89 -4.80 -9.91
N SER A 251 -4.20 -3.95 -10.88
CA SER A 251 -3.70 -4.02 -12.26
C SER A 251 -2.88 -2.79 -12.64
N THR A 252 -3.30 -1.61 -12.18
CA THR A 252 -2.61 -0.36 -12.43
C THR A 252 -1.41 -0.24 -11.49
N THR A 253 -0.22 -0.07 -12.05
CA THR A 253 1.02 0.06 -11.26
C THR A 253 1.82 1.27 -11.69
N LYS A 254 2.56 1.84 -10.75
CA LYS A 254 3.53 2.91 -11.00
C LYS A 254 4.80 2.63 -10.20
N THR A 255 5.93 2.83 -10.85
CA THR A 255 7.25 2.56 -10.26
C THR A 255 8.02 3.87 -10.13
N TYR A 256 8.54 4.11 -8.92
CA TYR A 256 9.47 5.19 -8.61
C TYR A 256 10.84 4.59 -8.34
N THR A 257 11.89 5.26 -8.77
CA THR A 257 13.28 4.86 -8.58
C THR A 257 14.02 5.94 -7.82
N VAL A 258 14.61 5.56 -6.69
CA VAL A 258 15.51 6.41 -5.92
C VAL A 258 16.93 5.90 -6.14
N THR A 259 17.75 6.69 -6.83
CA THR A 259 19.17 6.39 -7.03
C THR A 259 19.97 7.04 -5.91
N VAL A 260 20.48 6.21 -4.99
CA VAL A 260 21.34 6.65 -3.90
C VAL A 260 22.80 6.38 -4.27
N THR A 261 23.58 7.44 -4.45
CA THR A 261 25.02 7.34 -4.74
C THR A 261 25.79 7.37 -3.43
N ARG A 262 26.44 6.26 -3.08
CA ARG A 262 27.34 6.18 -1.93
C ARG A 262 28.75 6.52 -2.38
N GLU A 263 29.35 7.53 -1.76
CA GLU A 263 30.71 7.96 -2.10
C GLU A 263 31.75 6.86 -1.80
N GLY A 264 32.85 6.87 -2.55
CA GLY A 264 34.03 6.05 -2.25
C GLY A 264 34.75 6.53 -0.98
N PRO A 265 35.69 5.74 -0.44
CA PRO A 265 36.52 6.22 0.65
C PRO A 265 37.27 7.50 0.22
N PRO A 266 37.52 8.44 1.14
CA PRO A 266 38.29 9.64 0.83
C PRO A 266 39.67 9.24 0.30
N THR A 267 40.10 9.86 -0.79
CA THR A 267 41.45 9.68 -1.30
C THR A 267 42.38 10.63 -0.55
N VAL A 268 43.36 10.10 0.17
CA VAL A 268 44.41 10.89 0.80
C VAL A 268 45.67 10.80 -0.04
N SER A 269 46.17 11.95 -0.50
CA SER A 269 47.44 12.03 -1.22
C SER A 269 48.53 12.55 -0.28
N PHE A 270 49.65 11.83 -0.20
CA PHE A 270 50.83 12.25 0.53
C PHE A 270 51.90 12.72 -0.47
N GLN A 271 52.56 13.82 -0.14
CA GLN A 271 53.83 14.20 -0.77
C GLN A 271 54.95 13.77 0.19
N LEU A 272 55.97 13.11 -0.35
CA LEU A 272 57.18 12.79 0.38
C LEU A 272 58.02 14.06 0.47
N ASN A 273 58.31 14.54 1.68
CA ASN A 273 59.00 15.81 1.87
C ASN A 273 60.51 15.65 1.77
N THR A 274 61.06 14.75 2.59
CA THR A 274 62.51 14.54 2.72
C THR A 274 62.75 13.07 3.06
N ILE A 275 63.80 12.49 2.48
CA ILE A 275 64.41 11.24 2.97
C ILE A 275 65.73 11.67 3.60
N LEU A 276 65.86 11.47 4.91
CA LEU A 276 67.11 11.74 5.63
C LEU A 276 67.79 10.41 5.93
N LEU A 277 69.05 10.30 5.50
CA LEU A 277 69.95 9.26 5.99
C LEU A 277 70.58 9.84 7.25
N VAL A 278 70.27 9.25 8.40
CA VAL A 278 70.95 9.62 9.65
C VAL A 278 72.19 8.74 9.74
N GLU A 279 73.36 9.36 9.60
CA GLU A 279 74.63 8.70 9.89
C GLU A 279 74.62 8.32 11.39
N SER A 280 74.74 7.03 11.68
CA SER A 280 74.90 6.53 13.04
C SER A 280 76.33 6.76 13.54
N GLU A 281 76.47 6.96 14.85
CA GLU A 281 77.77 6.81 15.50
C GLU A 281 78.25 5.35 15.33
N GLU A 282 79.56 5.13 15.24
CA GLU A 282 80.19 3.83 14.90
C GLU A 282 79.48 2.61 15.56
N ASP A 283 79.18 1.59 14.75
CA ASP A 283 78.57 0.28 15.05
C ASP A 283 77.02 0.12 15.12
N GLU A 284 76.20 1.13 14.78
CA GLU A 284 74.72 0.96 14.64
C GLU A 284 74.23 1.03 13.18
N PRO A 285 73.12 0.36 12.80
CA PRO A 285 72.60 0.40 11.42
C PRO A 285 72.12 1.82 11.03
N GLU A 286 72.39 2.25 9.78
CA GLU A 286 71.88 3.51 9.24
C GLU A 286 70.34 3.58 9.37
N GLU A 287 69.84 4.61 10.05
CA GLU A 287 68.41 4.80 10.22
C GLU A 287 67.83 5.67 9.09
N VAL A 288 66.81 5.15 8.40
CA VAL A 288 66.08 5.88 7.36
C VAL A 288 64.82 6.47 7.97
N VAL A 289 64.82 7.79 8.16
CA VAL A 289 63.65 8.51 8.66
C VAL A 289 62.80 9.00 7.49
N VAL A 290 61.52 8.62 7.49
CA VAL A 290 60.53 9.04 6.49
C VAL A 290 59.48 9.93 7.15
N GLU A 291 59.44 11.21 6.76
CA GLU A 291 58.43 12.16 7.24
C GLU A 291 57.32 12.37 6.21
N LEU A 292 56.07 12.22 6.67
CA LEU A 292 54.88 12.50 5.87
C LEU A 292 54.46 13.96 6.02
N SER A 293 54.02 14.58 4.92
CA SER A 293 53.55 15.98 4.88
C SER A 293 52.28 16.27 5.68
N LYS A 294 51.53 15.25 6.10
CA LYS A 294 50.28 15.38 6.88
C LYS A 294 50.10 14.20 7.84
N ALA A 295 49.50 14.47 8.99
CA ALA A 295 49.09 13.43 9.93
C ALA A 295 47.91 12.61 9.39
N LEU A 296 47.93 11.31 9.65
CA LEU A 296 46.84 10.40 9.33
C LEU A 296 45.67 10.62 10.29
N SER A 297 44.46 10.80 9.76
CA SER A 297 43.25 11.03 10.56
C SER A 297 42.59 9.73 11.06
N GLU A 298 42.99 8.57 10.55
CA GLU A 298 42.50 7.23 10.92
C GLU A 298 43.62 6.18 10.73
N SER A 299 43.37 4.92 11.15
CA SER A 299 44.26 3.76 10.98
C SER A 299 44.56 3.49 9.50
N ALA A 300 45.56 4.15 8.93
CA ALA A 300 46.03 3.89 7.58
C ALA A 300 47.33 3.10 7.60
N THR A 301 47.43 2.08 6.76
CA THR A 301 48.66 1.31 6.56
C THR A 301 49.50 2.00 5.49
N VAL A 302 50.72 2.40 5.83
CA VAL A 302 51.68 3.00 4.88
C VAL A 302 52.71 1.93 4.52
N GLU A 303 52.75 1.51 3.26
CA GLU A 303 53.76 0.58 2.75
C GLU A 303 54.94 1.37 2.16
N VAL A 304 56.10 1.31 2.80
CA VAL A 304 57.36 1.90 2.29
C VAL A 304 58.21 0.78 1.71
N ARG A 305 58.48 0.81 0.40
CA ARG A 305 59.37 -0.16 -0.27
C ARG A 305 60.73 0.47 -0.51
N VAL A 306 61.74 0.00 0.21
CA VAL A 306 63.14 0.39 -0.01
C VAL A 306 63.75 -0.57 -1.04
N ARG A 307 64.34 -0.04 -2.11
CA ARG A 307 65.12 -0.84 -3.08
C ARG A 307 66.60 -0.55 -2.85
N THR A 308 67.30 -1.46 -2.19
CA THR A 308 68.77 -1.47 -2.18
C THR A 308 69.27 -2.23 -3.41
N GLY A 309 70.40 -1.83 -3.98
CA GLY A 309 70.93 -2.34 -5.26
C GLY A 309 71.33 -3.82 -5.29
N GLY A 310 71.02 -4.62 -4.26
CA GLY A 310 71.30 -6.05 -4.16
C GLY A 310 70.12 -6.84 -3.60
N THR A 311 69.41 -7.55 -4.47
CA THR A 311 68.58 -8.78 -4.30
C THR A 311 67.93 -9.16 -2.94
N ALA A 312 67.58 -8.24 -2.05
CA ALA A 312 66.68 -8.53 -0.93
C ALA A 312 65.59 -7.46 -0.84
N THR A 313 64.34 -7.86 -1.06
CA THR A 313 63.16 -7.02 -0.83
C THR A 313 62.62 -7.43 0.53
N GLU A 314 63.05 -6.77 1.59
CA GLU A 314 62.44 -6.96 2.91
C GLU A 314 61.26 -6.00 3.07
N ASN A 315 60.10 -6.54 3.40
CA ASN A 315 58.91 -5.73 3.69
C ASN A 315 59.05 -5.19 5.11
N VAL A 316 59.52 -3.95 5.25
CA VAL A 316 59.53 -3.26 6.55
C VAL A 316 58.10 -2.78 6.83
N GLY A 317 57.34 -3.55 7.61
CA GLY A 317 56.01 -3.17 8.05
C GLY A 317 56.08 -2.02 9.06
N LEU A 318 55.71 -0.81 8.66
CA LEU A 318 55.57 0.32 9.57
C LEU A 318 54.15 0.36 10.15
N GLN A 319 54.03 0.24 11.47
CA GLN A 319 52.77 0.43 12.19
C GLN A 319 52.71 1.87 12.71
N ALA A 320 51.83 2.69 12.14
CA ALA A 320 51.64 4.07 12.60
C ALA A 320 51.03 4.06 14.01
N VAL A 321 51.83 4.42 15.02
CA VAL A 321 51.36 4.67 16.39
C VAL A 321 51.03 6.16 16.49
N HIS A 322 49.93 6.45 17.19
CA HIS A 322 49.34 7.78 17.36
C HIS A 322 50.38 8.87 17.72
N GLN A 323 50.12 10.10 17.24
CA GLN A 323 50.94 11.31 17.43
C GLN A 323 51.53 11.38 18.84
N ASP A 324 52.87 11.45 18.90
CA ASP A 324 53.78 11.60 20.07
C ASP A 324 54.72 10.43 20.39
N ALA A 325 54.83 9.40 19.54
CA ALA A 325 55.86 8.36 19.73
C ALA A 325 56.85 8.31 18.57
N HIS A 326 58.13 8.57 18.88
CA HIS A 326 59.28 8.16 18.08
C HIS A 326 59.05 6.75 17.53
N LEU A 327 59.15 6.60 16.20
CA LEU A 327 59.12 5.31 15.52
C LEU A 327 60.26 4.46 16.09
N ARG A 328 59.94 3.34 16.75
CA ARG A 328 60.94 2.33 17.13
C ARG A 328 60.82 1.17 16.15
N CYS A 329 61.89 0.95 15.38
CA CYS A 329 62.06 -0.26 14.59
C CYS A 329 62.31 -1.45 15.53
N GLY A 330 61.48 -2.50 15.44
CA GLY A 330 61.72 -3.78 16.10
C GLY A 330 62.28 -4.77 15.09
N GLY A 331 63.51 -5.22 15.32
CA GLY A 331 64.13 -6.36 14.63
C GLY A 331 64.10 -7.61 15.50
N ASP A 332 63.54 -8.68 14.91
CA ASP A 332 63.71 -10.13 15.06
C ASP A 332 63.99 -10.84 16.40
N GLY A 333 63.16 -11.86 16.65
CA GLY A 333 63.63 -13.23 16.84
C GLY A 333 64.30 -13.61 18.17
N ASP A 334 63.53 -14.35 18.98
CA ASP A 334 63.91 -15.29 20.05
C ASP A 334 64.43 -14.76 21.41
N ASN A 335 63.60 -15.02 22.43
CA ASN A 335 63.89 -15.14 23.87
C ASN A 335 64.66 -14.01 24.56
N ASP A 336 63.95 -12.98 25.05
CA ASP A 336 63.99 -12.67 26.49
C ASP A 336 62.85 -11.71 26.92
N ARG A 337 62.27 -11.99 28.10
CA ARG A 337 61.27 -11.12 28.73
C ARG A 337 61.99 -9.92 29.37
N GLY A 338 62.07 -8.80 28.66
CA GLY A 338 62.55 -7.51 29.18
C GLY A 338 61.42 -6.56 29.56
N ASN A 339 61.15 -6.47 30.86
CA ASN A 339 60.24 -5.55 31.54
C ASN A 339 60.33 -4.09 31.02
N CYS A 340 59.23 -3.53 30.51
CA CYS A 340 59.07 -2.08 30.33
C CYS A 340 58.80 -1.42 31.70
N GLY A 341 59.83 -1.36 32.54
CA GLY A 341 59.83 -0.62 33.79
C GLY A 341 60.16 0.85 33.54
N GLY A 342 59.27 1.75 33.99
CA GLY A 342 59.36 3.18 33.74
C GLY A 342 60.31 3.95 34.65
N GLY A 343 60.25 5.27 34.48
CA GLY A 343 60.70 6.26 35.46
C GLY A 343 61.73 7.24 34.91
N HIS A 344 61.30 8.48 34.63
CA HIS A 344 61.98 9.62 35.24
C HIS A 344 61.12 10.89 35.23
N GLU A 345 60.94 11.46 36.43
CA GLU A 345 60.52 12.84 36.69
C GLU A 345 61.46 13.83 36.02
N GLY A 346 60.93 15.00 35.62
CA GLY A 346 61.71 16.10 35.07
C GLY A 346 60.92 17.40 34.94
N ARG A 347 60.66 18.03 36.08
CA ARG A 347 60.20 19.42 36.27
C ARG A 347 61.17 20.40 35.59
N GLU A 348 60.70 21.40 34.85
CA GLU A 348 60.95 22.84 35.11
C GLU A 348 60.55 23.79 33.95
N ARG A 349 59.77 24.80 34.36
CA ARG A 349 59.49 26.14 33.81
C ARG A 349 58.51 26.31 32.65
#